data_AF-S3CZ14-F1
#
_entry.id   AF-S3CZ14-F1
#
_cell.length_a   1.000
_cell.length_b   1.000
_cell.length_c   1.000
_cell.angle_alpha   90.00
_cell.angle_beta   90.00
_cell.angle_gamma   90.00
#
_symmetry.space_group_name_H-M   'P 1'
#
loop_
_entity.id
_entity.type
_entity.pdbx_description
1 polymer ?
#
loop_
_entity_poly.entity_id
_entity_poly.type
_entity_poly.pdbx_seq_one_letter_code
_entity_poly.pdbx_strand_id
1 'polypeptide(L)'
;MAISTLPSTTTTLTPTKPLSSTTQQPPYKRPTFPFLALPIELRLKIYHELLPPRTHTIVSDTRPSGLFFNSSPPSSTYPFGTPPAHPPKYRILTTNHHTSFPSASIYPQILRCSRQTHAEAESLLYGHKDAIFDFGTHSDALISFFSARSSVARSVVRHVRLGKEIHCVLSNEEGNTVFAGVDGRWVRLCEFVRREMTGLWGLELRVWGSHGGRLRIPTSERLAESEVAPLDVVALEREPNWHIHPWTSPLLTLPSLRTATITVWDFQIGGKEGEKRGFDSWLAERMVVDEVTRDRMVREGLVVEGVVKVRGEGY
;
A
#
# COMPACT_ATOMS: atom_id res chain seq x y z
N MET A 1 65.85 -81.49 -44.32
CA MET A 1 66.23 -80.21 -43.69
C MET A 1 65.49 -79.10 -44.42
N ALA A 2 64.63 -78.28 -43.83
CA ALA A 2 63.88 -78.35 -42.58
C ALA A 2 62.55 -77.65 -42.89
N ILE A 3 61.44 -78.29 -42.51
CA ILE A 3 60.07 -77.98 -42.92
C ILE A 3 59.52 -76.85 -42.06
N SER A 4 58.85 -75.86 -42.66
CA SER A 4 57.59 -75.27 -42.17
C SER A 4 57.30 -73.97 -42.93
N THR A 5 56.07 -73.83 -43.46
CA THR A 5 55.16 -72.72 -43.09
C THR A 5 53.80 -72.85 -43.81
N LEU A 6 52.78 -73.09 -42.98
CA LEU A 6 51.46 -72.43 -42.83
C LEU A 6 50.55 -72.11 -44.04
N PRO A 7 49.23 -72.33 -43.83
CA PRO A 7 48.19 -71.39 -44.27
C PRO A 7 47.19 -71.01 -43.16
N SER A 8 46.56 -69.85 -43.34
CA SER A 8 45.51 -69.29 -42.47
C SER A 8 44.13 -69.43 -43.14
N THR A 9 43.12 -69.87 -42.38
CA THR A 9 41.72 -70.00 -42.81
C THR A 9 40.81 -69.01 -42.07
N THR A 10 39.93 -68.34 -42.83
CA THR A 10 38.89 -67.42 -42.34
C THR A 10 37.53 -68.13 -42.35
N THR A 11 36.79 -68.08 -41.24
CA THR A 11 35.48 -68.72 -41.07
C THR A 11 34.34 -67.71 -41.15
N THR A 12 33.27 -68.06 -41.88
CA THR A 12 32.04 -67.30 -42.09
C THR A 12 31.01 -67.61 -40.99
N LEU A 13 30.38 -66.59 -40.38
CA LEU A 13 29.23 -66.74 -39.47
C LEU A 13 28.09 -65.79 -39.84
N THR A 14 26.88 -66.36 -39.83
CA THR A 14 25.55 -65.85 -40.21
C THR A 14 24.97 -64.79 -39.25
N PRO A 15 24.03 -63.93 -39.72
CA PRO A 15 23.45 -62.84 -38.91
C PRO A 15 22.30 -63.31 -38.01
N THR A 16 22.41 -62.96 -36.73
CA THR A 16 21.45 -63.23 -35.65
C THR A 16 20.31 -62.20 -35.64
N LYS A 17 19.06 -62.67 -35.53
CA LYS A 17 17.84 -61.87 -35.22
C LYS A 17 18.00 -61.12 -33.88
N PRO A 18 17.72 -59.81 -33.80
CA PRO A 18 17.52 -59.16 -32.50
C PRO A 18 16.06 -59.31 -32.04
N LEU A 19 15.88 -60.08 -30.96
CA LEU A 19 14.72 -60.07 -30.09
C LEU A 19 14.96 -59.00 -29.03
N SER A 20 14.17 -57.91 -29.02
CA SER A 20 13.82 -57.06 -27.85
C SER A 20 13.10 -55.81 -28.33
N SER A 21 11.80 -55.90 -28.58
CA SER A 21 10.94 -54.72 -28.67
C SER A 21 10.71 -54.20 -27.26
N THR A 22 11.51 -53.21 -26.85
CA THR A 22 11.19 -52.37 -25.70
C THR A 22 9.89 -51.65 -26.00
N THR A 23 8.78 -52.14 -25.45
CA THR A 23 7.52 -51.40 -25.39
C THR A 23 7.76 -50.14 -24.58
N GLN A 24 8.03 -49.03 -25.27
CA GLN A 24 7.98 -47.69 -24.67
C GLN A 24 6.55 -47.47 -24.17
N GLN A 25 6.36 -47.58 -22.86
CA GLN A 25 5.13 -47.05 -22.24
C GLN A 25 5.07 -45.55 -22.57
N PRO A 26 3.91 -45.04 -23.03
CA PRO A 26 3.76 -43.61 -23.26
C PRO A 26 3.99 -42.87 -21.93
N PRO A 27 4.56 -41.66 -21.95
CA PRO A 27 4.76 -40.87 -20.74
C PRO A 27 3.41 -40.71 -20.05
N TYR A 28 3.30 -41.18 -18.80
CA TYR A 28 2.14 -40.95 -17.94
C TYR A 28 1.87 -39.44 -17.90
N LYS A 29 0.89 -38.98 -18.69
CA LYS A 29 0.38 -37.61 -18.59
C LYS A 29 -0.21 -37.50 -17.20
N ARG A 30 0.47 -36.79 -16.30
CA ARG A 30 -0.10 -36.43 -15.00
C ARG A 30 -1.47 -35.80 -15.29
N PRO A 31 -2.55 -36.28 -14.68
CA PRO A 31 -3.86 -35.67 -14.90
C PRO A 31 -3.77 -34.20 -14.47
N THR A 32 -3.88 -33.30 -15.44
CA THR A 32 -3.86 -31.87 -15.17
C THR A 32 -5.14 -31.54 -14.42
N PHE A 33 -5.00 -31.07 -13.18
CA PHE A 33 -6.14 -30.67 -12.37
C PHE A 33 -6.78 -29.41 -12.98
N PRO A 34 -8.04 -29.44 -13.44
CA PRO A 34 -8.68 -28.29 -14.06
C PRO A 34 -9.15 -27.33 -12.97
N PHE A 35 -8.28 -26.38 -12.57
CA PHE A 35 -8.58 -25.41 -11.51
C PHE A 35 -9.92 -24.68 -11.72
N LEU A 36 -10.25 -24.29 -12.96
CA LEU A 36 -11.51 -23.60 -13.28
C LEU A 36 -12.75 -24.50 -13.23
N ALA A 37 -12.61 -25.82 -13.17
CA ALA A 37 -13.72 -26.74 -12.96
C ALA A 37 -14.16 -26.82 -11.48
N LEU A 38 -13.37 -26.24 -10.57
CA LEU A 38 -13.76 -26.12 -9.18
C LEU A 38 -14.96 -25.17 -9.02
N PRO A 39 -15.91 -25.49 -8.13
CA PRO A 39 -16.91 -24.53 -7.65
C PRO A 39 -16.27 -23.21 -7.24
N ILE A 40 -16.96 -22.10 -7.50
CA ILE A 40 -16.45 -20.75 -7.24
C ILE A 40 -16.01 -20.58 -5.79
N GLU A 41 -16.71 -21.19 -4.84
CA GLU A 41 -16.42 -21.12 -3.41
C GLU A 41 -15.03 -21.69 -3.09
N LEU A 42 -14.65 -22.79 -3.73
CA LEU A 42 -13.32 -23.39 -3.55
C LEU A 42 -12.25 -22.52 -4.19
N ARG A 43 -12.53 -21.90 -5.34
CA ARG A 43 -11.58 -21.00 -6.00
C ARG A 43 -11.36 -19.73 -5.19
N LEU A 44 -12.42 -19.13 -4.64
CA LEU A 44 -12.33 -17.99 -3.73
C LEU A 44 -11.53 -18.34 -2.46
N LYS A 45 -11.75 -19.51 -1.85
CA LYS A 45 -10.92 -19.99 -0.74
C LYS A 45 -9.44 -20.10 -1.11
N ILE A 46 -9.13 -20.66 -2.28
CA ILE A 46 -7.75 -20.74 -2.77
C ILE A 46 -7.15 -19.34 -2.99
N TYR A 47 -7.92 -18.40 -3.54
CA TYR A 47 -7.46 -17.03 -3.70
C TYR A 47 -7.22 -16.33 -2.35
N HIS A 48 -8.05 -16.57 -1.33
CA HIS A 48 -7.83 -16.02 0.01
C HIS A 48 -6.50 -16.48 0.61
N GLU A 49 -6.14 -17.74 0.43
CA GLU A 49 -4.84 -18.27 0.89
C GLU A 49 -3.65 -17.68 0.11
N LEU A 50 -3.84 -17.40 -1.19
CA LEU A 50 -2.79 -16.88 -2.06
C LEU A 50 -2.64 -15.36 -2.02
N LEU A 51 -3.72 -14.65 -1.69
CA LEU A 51 -3.84 -13.21 -1.64
C LEU A 51 -4.34 -12.79 -0.24
N PRO A 52 -3.59 -13.14 0.83
CA PRO A 52 -4.00 -12.79 2.18
C PRO A 52 -4.11 -11.27 2.32
N PRO A 53 -5.10 -10.78 3.09
CA PRO A 53 -5.21 -9.36 3.37
C PRO A 53 -4.00 -8.87 4.15
N ARG A 54 -3.51 -7.70 3.79
CA ARG A 54 -2.41 -7.04 4.50
C ARG A 54 -2.41 -5.54 4.26
N THR A 55 -1.48 -4.87 4.93
CA THR A 55 -1.11 -3.51 4.58
C THR A 55 -0.20 -3.52 3.35
N HIS A 56 -0.62 -2.83 2.30
CA HIS A 56 0.13 -2.61 1.07
C HIS A 56 0.76 -1.22 1.13
N THR A 57 2.06 -1.15 1.45
CA THR A 57 2.79 0.12 1.44
C THR A 57 3.22 0.46 0.03
N ILE A 58 2.73 1.59 -0.49
CA ILE A 58 2.90 2.04 -1.86
C ILE A 58 3.58 3.41 -1.84
N VAL A 59 4.69 3.51 -2.55
CA VAL A 59 5.60 4.67 -2.55
C VAL A 59 5.67 5.21 -3.96
N SER A 60 5.92 6.50 -4.14
CA SER A 60 6.21 7.00 -5.49
C SER A 60 7.60 6.57 -5.98
N ASP A 61 7.74 6.30 -7.28
CA ASP A 61 9.02 5.96 -7.94
C ASP A 61 9.81 7.23 -8.33
N THR A 62 9.16 8.39 -8.36
CA THR A 62 9.89 9.66 -8.49
C THR A 62 10.63 9.86 -7.17
N ARG A 63 11.94 9.62 -7.12
CA ARG A 63 12.77 9.89 -5.93
C ARG A 63 12.60 11.35 -5.51
N PRO A 64 12.10 11.68 -4.30
CA PRO A 64 12.26 13.04 -3.80
C PRO A 64 13.02 13.07 -2.46
N SER A 65 13.16 11.96 -1.74
CA SER A 65 13.79 11.96 -0.42
C SER A 65 14.64 10.70 -0.22
N GLY A 66 15.87 10.90 0.27
CA GLY A 66 16.83 9.85 0.58
C GLY A 66 16.45 8.94 1.76
N LEU A 67 15.15 8.78 2.04
CA LEU A 67 14.63 8.02 3.18
C LEU A 67 14.90 6.51 3.10
N PHE A 68 15.21 5.98 1.90
CA PHE A 68 15.42 4.55 1.68
C PHE A 68 16.90 4.13 1.56
N PHE A 69 17.86 5.01 1.87
CA PHE A 69 19.27 4.64 1.89
C PHE A 69 19.63 3.89 3.18
N ASN A 70 19.35 2.59 3.24
CA ASN A 70 20.27 1.61 3.86
C ASN A 70 19.90 0.14 3.69
N SER A 71 18.76 -0.19 3.09
CA SER A 71 18.45 -1.56 2.70
C SER A 71 17.50 -1.48 1.54
N SER A 72 17.90 -1.92 0.34
CA SER A 72 16.96 -2.09 -0.76
C SER A 72 15.96 -3.16 -0.33
N PRO A 73 14.73 -2.82 0.08
CA PRO A 73 13.76 -3.85 0.34
C PRO A 73 13.48 -4.52 -1.02
N PRO A 74 13.18 -5.82 -1.07
CA PRO A 74 12.68 -6.43 -2.30
C PRO A 74 11.44 -5.65 -2.77
N SER A 75 11.64 -4.85 -3.81
CA SER A 75 10.62 -4.02 -4.43
C SER A 75 9.96 -4.86 -5.52
N SER A 76 8.67 -5.16 -5.36
CA SER A 76 7.88 -5.72 -6.45
C SER A 76 7.00 -4.62 -7.02
N THR A 77 7.17 -4.30 -8.30
CA THR A 77 6.11 -3.65 -9.05
C THR A 77 4.98 -4.67 -9.15
N TYR A 78 3.84 -4.45 -8.50
CA TYR A 78 2.68 -5.32 -8.70
C TYR A 78 2.40 -5.36 -10.20
N PRO A 79 2.47 -6.52 -10.84
CA PRO A 79 2.57 -6.53 -12.28
C PRO A 79 1.14 -6.71 -12.81
N PHE A 80 0.24 -5.83 -12.39
CA PHE A 80 -1.17 -5.80 -12.78
C PHE A 80 -1.49 -4.53 -13.55
N GLY A 81 -2.52 -4.63 -14.38
CA GLY A 81 -2.92 -3.60 -15.31
C GLY A 81 -2.28 -3.76 -16.69
N THR A 82 -2.91 -3.14 -17.69
CA THR A 82 -2.29 -2.87 -18.98
C THR A 82 -0.92 -2.26 -18.70
N PRO A 83 0.18 -2.76 -19.29
CA PRO A 83 1.48 -2.14 -19.11
C PRO A 83 1.32 -0.65 -19.45
N PRO A 84 1.58 0.25 -18.49
CA PRO A 84 1.45 1.66 -18.76
C PRO A 84 2.44 2.01 -19.87
N ALA A 85 2.06 2.91 -20.79
CA ALA A 85 2.94 3.38 -21.86
C ALA A 85 4.24 4.02 -21.32
N HIS A 86 4.25 4.38 -20.03
CA HIS A 86 5.36 4.93 -19.27
C HIS A 86 5.60 4.10 -18.01
N PRO A 87 6.83 4.05 -17.47
CA PRO A 87 7.12 3.31 -16.25
C PRO A 87 6.21 3.74 -15.10
N PRO A 88 5.72 2.80 -14.29
CA PRO A 88 4.83 3.12 -13.17
C PRO A 88 5.54 4.07 -12.20
N LYS A 89 4.92 5.20 -11.89
CA LYS A 89 5.44 6.19 -10.94
C LYS A 89 5.31 5.75 -9.48
N TYR A 90 5.23 4.45 -9.22
CA TYR A 90 5.05 3.89 -7.89
C TYR A 90 5.77 2.55 -7.73
N ARG A 91 6.09 2.21 -6.48
CA ARG A 91 6.65 0.91 -6.05
C ARG A 91 5.86 0.40 -4.86
N ILE A 92 5.76 -0.92 -4.73
CA ILE A 92 5.16 -1.54 -3.54
C ILE A 92 6.27 -2.12 -2.69
N LEU A 93 6.35 -1.64 -1.45
CA LEU A 93 7.25 -2.20 -0.47
C LEU A 93 6.62 -3.49 0.05
N THR A 94 7.31 -4.60 -0.16
CA THR A 94 6.92 -5.84 0.49
C THR A 94 7.51 -5.82 1.89
N THR A 95 6.71 -5.40 2.87
CA THR A 95 7.10 -5.30 4.28
C THR A 95 7.16 -6.68 4.93
N ASN A 96 8.12 -7.52 4.53
CA ASN A 96 8.42 -8.79 5.20
C ASN A 96 9.78 -8.71 5.90
N HIS A 97 9.88 -7.87 6.94
CA HIS A 97 11.07 -7.82 7.80
C HIS A 97 10.79 -8.21 9.27
N HIS A 98 9.55 -8.57 9.63
CA HIS A 98 9.23 -8.93 11.01
C HIS A 98 9.40 -10.44 11.27
N THR A 99 10.15 -10.80 12.30
CA THR A 99 10.48 -12.18 12.70
C THR A 99 9.27 -13.01 13.12
N SER A 100 8.15 -12.39 13.50
CA SER A 100 6.92 -13.11 13.89
C SER A 100 6.00 -13.49 12.72
N PHE A 101 6.30 -13.09 11.47
CA PHE A 101 5.52 -13.46 10.29
C PHE A 101 6.44 -13.99 9.16
N PRO A 102 6.92 -15.26 9.26
CA PRO A 102 7.88 -15.81 8.31
C PRO A 102 7.30 -16.22 6.93
N SER A 103 5.99 -16.10 6.67
CA SER A 103 5.33 -16.41 5.38
C SER A 103 3.90 -15.85 5.35
N ALA A 104 3.30 -15.37 4.26
CA ALA A 104 3.45 -15.72 2.85
C ALA A 104 3.75 -14.50 1.94
N SER A 105 4.60 -14.72 0.93
CA SER A 105 4.62 -13.82 -0.23
C SER A 105 3.22 -13.82 -0.85
N ILE A 106 2.60 -12.66 -1.03
CA ILE A 106 1.45 -12.59 -1.94
C ILE A 106 1.92 -13.12 -3.28
N TYR A 107 1.10 -13.97 -3.92
CA TYR A 107 1.37 -14.53 -5.24
C TYR A 107 0.52 -13.80 -6.28
N PRO A 108 0.77 -12.51 -6.54
CA PRO A 108 -0.03 -11.74 -7.48
C PRO A 108 -0.04 -12.39 -8.88
N GLN A 109 1.00 -13.13 -9.24
CA GLN A 109 1.14 -13.76 -10.55
C GLN A 109 -0.07 -14.62 -10.92
N ILE A 110 -0.86 -15.12 -9.95
CA ILE A 110 -2.09 -15.88 -10.22
C ILE A 110 -3.13 -15.09 -11.03
N LEU A 111 -3.23 -13.76 -10.85
CA LEU A 111 -4.19 -12.95 -11.64
C LEU A 111 -3.82 -12.92 -13.13
N ARG A 112 -2.61 -13.33 -13.51
CA ARG A 112 -2.16 -13.37 -14.91
C ARG A 112 -2.50 -14.67 -15.62
N CYS A 113 -2.88 -15.71 -14.87
CA CYS A 113 -3.07 -17.05 -15.43
C CYS A 113 -4.32 -17.15 -16.32
N SER A 114 -5.39 -16.42 -15.98
CA SER A 114 -6.67 -16.44 -16.71
C SER A 114 -7.49 -15.19 -16.43
N ARG A 115 -8.30 -14.75 -17.41
CA ARG A 115 -9.25 -13.63 -17.25
C ARG A 115 -10.28 -13.89 -16.16
N GLN A 116 -10.74 -15.13 -16.05
CA GLN A 116 -11.71 -15.52 -15.02
C GLN A 116 -11.08 -15.44 -13.63
N THR A 117 -9.87 -15.98 -13.48
CA THR A 117 -9.10 -15.88 -12.24
C THR A 117 -8.81 -14.43 -11.87
N HIS A 118 -8.44 -13.59 -12.84
CA HIS A 118 -8.28 -12.15 -12.62
C HIS A 118 -9.55 -11.52 -12.05
N ALA A 119 -10.70 -11.71 -12.71
CA ALA A 119 -11.95 -11.07 -12.31
C ALA A 119 -12.40 -11.46 -10.90
N GLU A 120 -12.26 -12.74 -10.54
CA GLU A 120 -12.67 -13.26 -9.23
C GLU A 120 -11.72 -12.83 -8.11
N ALA A 121 -10.41 -12.94 -8.34
CA ALA A 121 -9.41 -12.67 -7.32
C ALA A 121 -9.08 -11.17 -7.17
N GLU A 122 -9.38 -10.34 -8.19
CA GLU A 122 -9.24 -8.88 -8.10
C GLU A 122 -10.09 -8.30 -6.98
N SER A 123 -11.36 -8.72 -6.88
CA SER A 123 -12.27 -8.25 -5.83
C SER A 123 -11.80 -8.64 -4.42
N LEU A 124 -11.17 -9.81 -4.29
CA LEU A 124 -10.61 -10.27 -3.03
C LEU A 124 -9.34 -9.49 -2.66
N LEU A 125 -8.44 -9.26 -3.62
CA LEU A 125 -7.19 -8.56 -3.37
C LEU A 125 -7.40 -7.11 -2.91
N TYR A 126 -8.32 -6.39 -3.56
CA TYR A 126 -8.55 -4.96 -3.27
C TYR A 126 -9.67 -4.71 -2.26
N GLY A 127 -10.66 -5.60 -2.22
CA GLY A 127 -11.88 -5.41 -1.45
C GLY A 127 -11.93 -6.11 -0.09
N HIS A 128 -10.87 -6.80 0.31
CA HIS A 128 -10.82 -7.44 1.62
C HIS A 128 -10.94 -6.40 2.75
N LYS A 129 -11.73 -6.71 3.78
CA LYS A 129 -11.93 -5.81 4.93
C LYS A 129 -10.61 -5.42 5.61
N ASP A 130 -9.70 -6.36 5.78
CA ASP A 130 -8.42 -6.15 6.46
C ASP A 130 -7.29 -5.70 5.50
N ALA A 131 -7.58 -5.48 4.21
CA ALA A 131 -6.63 -4.91 3.28
C ALA A 131 -6.56 -3.39 3.46
N ILE A 132 -5.34 -2.87 3.66
CA ILE A 132 -5.09 -1.45 3.87
C ILE A 132 -4.10 -0.98 2.81
N PHE A 133 -4.48 0.04 2.03
CA PHE A 133 -3.60 0.65 1.03
C PHE A 133 -2.94 1.87 1.64
N ASP A 134 -1.66 1.74 1.99
CA ASP A 134 -0.89 2.77 2.68
C ASP A 134 0.03 3.47 1.71
N PHE A 135 -0.22 4.76 1.47
CA PHE A 135 0.56 5.58 0.57
C PHE A 135 1.61 6.43 1.30
N GLY A 136 1.62 6.41 2.64
CA GLY A 136 2.45 7.31 3.44
C GLY A 136 2.33 8.76 2.94
N THR A 137 3.46 9.43 2.76
CA THR A 137 3.50 10.82 2.27
C THR A 137 3.32 10.95 0.75
N HIS A 138 3.23 9.81 0.03
CA HIS A 138 3.19 9.77 -1.43
C HIS A 138 1.76 9.78 -1.98
N SER A 139 1.02 10.84 -1.69
CA SER A 139 -0.36 11.01 -2.16
C SER A 139 -0.49 10.87 -3.70
N ASP A 140 0.49 11.35 -4.46
CA ASP A 140 0.54 11.23 -5.93
C ASP A 140 0.63 9.75 -6.42
N ALA A 141 1.14 8.84 -5.57
CA ALA A 141 1.20 7.42 -5.88
C ALA A 141 -0.18 6.76 -5.85
N LEU A 142 -1.15 7.30 -5.09
CA LEU A 142 -2.52 6.77 -5.04
C LEU A 142 -3.20 6.80 -6.41
N ILE A 143 -3.20 7.98 -7.05
CA ILE A 143 -3.79 8.14 -8.38
C ILE A 143 -3.06 7.23 -9.36
N SER A 144 -1.73 7.28 -9.38
CA SER A 144 -0.91 6.47 -10.29
C SER A 144 -1.15 4.96 -10.13
N PHE A 145 -1.30 4.49 -8.88
CA PHE A 145 -1.55 3.10 -8.55
C PHE A 145 -2.93 2.64 -9.02
N PHE A 146 -3.99 3.35 -8.63
CA PHE A 146 -5.36 2.94 -8.90
C PHE A 146 -5.82 3.23 -10.33
N SER A 147 -5.26 4.24 -11.00
CA SER A 147 -5.47 4.45 -12.44
C SER A 147 -5.00 3.27 -13.29
N ALA A 148 -4.00 2.51 -12.82
CA ALA A 148 -3.52 1.29 -13.47
C ALA A 148 -4.37 0.04 -13.13
N ARG A 149 -5.51 0.19 -12.44
CA ARG A 149 -6.40 -0.90 -12.04
C ARG A 149 -7.76 -0.81 -12.73
N SER A 150 -8.52 -1.90 -12.69
CA SER A 150 -9.88 -1.89 -13.23
C SER A 150 -10.78 -0.96 -12.40
N SER A 151 -11.88 -0.50 -12.99
CA SER A 151 -12.90 0.26 -12.26
C SER A 151 -13.47 -0.57 -11.09
N VAL A 152 -13.60 -1.88 -11.27
CA VAL A 152 -14.04 -2.82 -10.24
C VAL A 152 -13.07 -2.84 -9.07
N ALA A 153 -11.76 -2.95 -9.32
CA ALA A 153 -10.75 -2.90 -8.26
C ALA A 153 -10.85 -1.61 -7.44
N ARG A 154 -11.07 -0.46 -8.09
CA ARG A 154 -11.18 0.84 -7.41
C ARG A 154 -12.46 0.94 -6.58
N SER A 155 -13.58 0.46 -7.10
CA SER A 155 -14.87 0.53 -6.40
C SER A 155 -14.99 -0.40 -5.20
N VAL A 156 -14.12 -1.41 -5.08
CA VAL A 156 -14.11 -2.31 -3.92
C VAL A 156 -13.12 -1.91 -2.83
N VAL A 157 -12.22 -0.95 -3.07
CA VAL A 157 -11.22 -0.55 -2.07
C VAL A 157 -11.92 -0.06 -0.79
N ARG A 158 -11.48 -0.60 0.34
CA ARG A 158 -12.10 -0.36 1.63
C ARG A 158 -11.33 0.64 2.48
N HIS A 159 -10.03 0.41 2.70
CA HIS A 159 -9.23 1.22 3.61
C HIS A 159 -8.02 1.86 2.92
N VAL A 160 -7.84 3.16 3.14
CA VAL A 160 -6.72 3.94 2.63
C VAL A 160 -6.05 4.72 3.76
N ARG A 161 -4.71 4.72 3.76
CA ARG A 161 -3.85 5.55 4.60
C ARG A 161 -3.11 6.58 3.77
N LEU A 162 -3.17 7.83 4.20
CA LEU A 162 -2.50 8.96 3.56
C LEU A 162 -1.81 9.83 4.62
N GLY A 163 -0.63 10.32 4.28
CA GLY A 163 0.10 11.35 4.99
C GLY A 163 0.15 12.61 4.14
N LYS A 164 -0.11 13.77 4.74
CA LYS A 164 -0.06 15.06 4.06
C LYS A 164 0.60 16.13 4.92
N GLU A 165 1.69 16.67 4.37
CA GLU A 165 2.26 17.92 4.85
C GLU A 165 1.41 19.10 4.39
N ILE A 166 1.08 20.00 5.32
CA ILE A 166 0.45 21.28 5.06
C ILE A 166 1.53 22.37 5.13
N HIS A 167 1.72 23.05 4.01
CA HIS A 167 2.62 24.18 3.94
C HIS A 167 2.00 25.38 4.66
N CYS A 168 2.66 25.83 5.72
CA CYS A 168 2.25 26.96 6.53
C CYS A 168 3.25 28.08 6.26
N VAL A 169 2.77 29.24 5.83
CA VAL A 169 3.57 30.45 5.69
C VAL A 169 3.50 31.18 7.02
N LEU A 170 4.65 31.34 7.68
CA LEU A 170 4.76 32.22 8.84
C LEU A 170 4.32 33.62 8.40
N SER A 171 3.33 34.21 9.06
CA SER A 171 2.93 35.59 8.77
C SER A 171 3.01 36.47 10.01
N ASN A 172 3.68 37.59 9.81
CA ASN A 172 3.73 38.85 10.57
C ASN A 172 4.03 38.77 12.07
N GLU A 173 4.47 39.91 12.61
CA GLU A 173 4.96 40.12 13.99
C GLU A 173 3.93 39.75 15.09
N GLU A 174 2.69 39.42 14.71
CA GLU A 174 1.56 39.06 15.58
C GLU A 174 1.39 37.54 15.79
N GLY A 175 2.18 36.69 15.13
CA GLY A 175 2.17 35.23 15.36
C GLY A 175 0.99 34.47 14.74
N ASN A 176 0.23 35.09 13.82
CA ASN A 176 -0.84 34.42 13.08
C ASN A 176 -0.27 33.54 11.96
N THR A 177 -0.61 32.25 11.97
CA THR A 177 -0.19 31.30 10.93
C THR A 177 -1.08 31.45 9.69
N VAL A 178 -0.50 31.78 8.53
CA VAL A 178 -1.22 31.80 7.25
C VAL A 178 -0.93 30.50 6.53
N PHE A 179 -1.98 29.77 6.16
CA PHE A 179 -1.83 28.51 5.43
C PHE A 179 -1.68 28.79 3.93
N ALA A 180 -0.76 28.08 3.27
CA ALA A 180 -0.80 28.02 1.82
C ALA A 180 -2.15 27.41 1.41
N GLY A 181 -2.77 27.95 0.35
CA GLY A 181 -4.01 27.39 -0.18
C GLY A 181 -3.85 25.90 -0.52
N VAL A 182 -4.98 25.18 -0.58
CA VAL A 182 -5.00 23.75 -0.91
C VAL A 182 -4.34 23.54 -2.26
N ASP A 183 -3.32 22.68 -2.30
CA ASP A 183 -2.58 22.47 -3.54
C ASP A 183 -3.44 21.73 -4.59
N GLY A 184 -3.21 22.05 -5.87
CA GLY A 184 -3.99 21.45 -6.96
C GLY A 184 -3.78 19.94 -7.14
N ARG A 185 -2.72 19.34 -6.57
CA ARG A 185 -2.54 17.87 -6.61
C ARG A 185 -3.50 17.21 -5.61
N TRP A 186 -3.64 17.78 -4.43
CA TRP A 186 -4.57 17.35 -3.41
C TRP A 186 -6.02 17.45 -3.88
N VAL A 187 -6.39 18.57 -4.52
CA VAL A 187 -7.73 18.72 -5.11
C VAL A 187 -8.02 17.59 -6.12
N ARG A 188 -7.09 17.32 -7.04
CA ARG A 188 -7.22 16.22 -8.01
C ARG A 188 -7.31 14.85 -7.35
N LEU A 189 -6.58 14.63 -6.25
CA LEU A 189 -6.66 13.40 -5.48
C LEU A 189 -8.04 13.23 -4.85
N CYS A 190 -8.56 14.27 -4.19
CA CYS A 190 -9.88 14.24 -3.59
C CYS A 190 -10.99 13.98 -4.62
N GLU A 191 -10.89 14.60 -5.80
CA GLU A 191 -11.79 14.33 -6.93
C GLU A 191 -11.69 12.89 -7.42
N PHE A 192 -10.47 12.36 -7.56
CA PHE A 192 -10.24 10.98 -7.95
C PHE A 192 -10.85 9.99 -6.95
N VAL A 193 -10.60 10.18 -5.66
CA VAL A 193 -11.15 9.34 -4.58
C VAL A 193 -12.68 9.38 -4.62
N ARG A 194 -13.27 10.58 -4.72
CA ARG A 194 -14.72 10.76 -4.80
C ARG A 194 -15.35 10.04 -5.98
N ARG A 195 -14.72 10.11 -7.16
CA ARG A 195 -15.29 9.57 -8.40
C ARG A 195 -15.07 8.07 -8.53
N GLU A 196 -13.89 7.58 -8.15
CA GLU A 196 -13.44 6.23 -8.51
C GLU A 196 -13.49 5.24 -7.33
N MET A 197 -13.39 5.71 -6.09
CA MET A 197 -13.28 4.86 -4.89
C MET A 197 -14.58 4.81 -4.11
N THR A 198 -15.67 4.45 -4.79
CA THR A 198 -17.03 4.44 -4.23
C THR A 198 -17.24 3.40 -3.12
N GLY A 199 -16.32 2.46 -2.93
CA GLY A 199 -16.32 1.51 -1.83
C GLY A 199 -15.56 1.94 -0.59
N LEU A 200 -14.89 3.11 -0.63
CA LEU A 200 -14.02 3.58 0.44
C LEU A 200 -14.86 3.91 1.67
N TRP A 201 -14.76 3.06 2.69
CA TRP A 201 -15.48 3.23 3.95
C TRP A 201 -14.59 3.71 5.11
N GLY A 202 -13.26 3.68 4.92
CA GLY A 202 -12.28 3.84 5.97
C GLY A 202 -11.09 4.64 5.49
N LEU A 203 -10.87 5.80 6.11
CA LEU A 203 -9.79 6.71 5.77
C LEU A 203 -8.96 7.00 7.01
N GLU A 204 -7.66 6.80 6.93
CA GLU A 204 -6.71 7.27 7.94
C GLU A 204 -5.83 8.35 7.31
N LEU A 205 -5.93 9.57 7.81
CA LEU A 205 -5.25 10.74 7.28
C LEU A 205 -4.34 11.32 8.36
N ARG A 206 -3.03 11.32 8.10
CA ARG A 206 -2.01 11.90 8.97
C ARG A 206 -1.61 13.25 8.41
N VAL A 207 -1.68 14.30 9.23
CA VAL A 207 -1.46 15.68 8.81
C VAL A 207 -0.43 16.34 9.72
N TRP A 208 0.51 17.06 9.13
CA TRP A 208 1.51 17.84 9.87
C TRP A 208 1.83 19.17 9.18
N GLY A 209 2.26 20.14 9.99
CA GLY A 209 2.65 21.48 9.52
C GLY A 209 4.15 21.56 9.24
N SER A 210 4.52 22.17 8.13
CA SER A 210 5.91 22.35 7.68
C SER A 210 6.79 23.30 8.53
N HIS A 211 6.19 24.22 9.31
CA HIS A 211 6.91 25.38 9.88
C HIS A 211 6.68 25.61 11.37
N GLY A 212 6.49 24.56 12.18
CA GLY A 212 6.31 24.74 13.63
C GLY A 212 5.08 25.53 14.04
N GLY A 213 4.24 25.91 13.07
CA GLY A 213 2.93 26.49 13.30
C GLY A 213 2.08 25.42 13.96
N ARG A 214 1.49 25.76 15.10
CA ARG A 214 0.62 24.86 15.82
C ARG A 214 -0.58 24.53 14.94
N LEU A 215 -0.64 23.29 14.45
CA LEU A 215 -1.87 22.75 13.91
C LEU A 215 -2.80 22.57 15.11
N ARG A 216 -3.62 23.59 15.39
CA ARG A 216 -4.56 23.55 16.49
C ARG A 216 -5.52 22.41 16.24
N ILE A 217 -5.37 21.36 17.03
CA ILE A 217 -6.37 20.32 17.19
C ILE A 217 -7.54 20.96 17.95
N PRO A 218 -8.79 20.66 17.57
CA PRO A 218 -9.98 20.89 18.38
C PRO A 218 -9.68 20.48 19.81
N THR A 219 -9.48 21.47 20.69
CA THR A 219 -9.19 21.16 22.08
C THR A 219 -10.45 20.56 22.66
N SER A 220 -10.47 19.23 22.72
CA SER A 220 -11.52 18.49 23.42
C SER A 220 -11.30 18.59 24.93
N GLU A 221 -11.30 19.81 25.46
CA GLU A 221 -11.40 20.06 26.92
C GLU A 221 -12.75 19.57 27.48
N ARG A 222 -13.65 19.04 26.65
CA ARG A 222 -14.92 18.43 27.05
C ARG A 222 -14.98 16.90 27.03
N LEU A 223 -13.94 16.16 26.59
CA LEU A 223 -13.99 14.68 26.51
C LEU A 223 -13.02 13.95 27.44
N ALA A 224 -12.37 14.63 28.39
CA ALA A 224 -11.52 13.95 29.38
C ALA A 224 -12.27 12.95 30.29
N GLU A 225 -13.61 12.88 30.22
CA GLU A 225 -14.42 12.00 31.06
C GLU A 225 -15.27 10.98 30.27
N SER A 226 -15.20 10.91 28.95
CA SER A 226 -16.03 9.97 28.18
C SER A 226 -15.23 9.28 27.08
N GLU A 227 -15.13 7.96 27.19
CA GLU A 227 -14.56 7.08 26.17
C GLU A 227 -15.15 7.40 24.77
N VAL A 228 -14.32 8.01 23.92
CA VAL A 228 -14.24 7.77 22.47
C VAL A 228 -15.59 7.82 21.71
N ALA A 229 -16.40 8.85 21.94
CA ALA A 229 -17.50 9.14 21.02
C ALA A 229 -16.94 9.74 19.71
N PRO A 230 -17.23 9.17 18.52
CA PRO A 230 -16.82 9.76 17.26
C PRO A 230 -17.50 11.13 17.08
N LEU A 231 -16.72 12.14 16.69
CA LEU A 231 -17.22 13.48 16.44
C LEU A 231 -17.99 13.50 15.11
N ASP A 232 -19.13 14.19 15.12
CA ASP A 232 -19.87 14.53 13.92
C ASP A 232 -19.06 15.54 13.08
N VAL A 233 -19.00 15.34 11.76
CA VAL A 233 -18.36 16.25 10.80
C VAL A 233 -18.85 17.68 11.04
N VAL A 234 -20.17 17.84 11.20
CA VAL A 234 -20.83 19.15 11.37
C VAL A 234 -20.39 19.86 12.65
N ALA A 235 -20.10 19.11 13.71
CA ALA A 235 -19.58 19.67 14.96
C ALA A 235 -18.15 20.18 14.79
N LEU A 236 -17.34 19.44 14.02
CA LEU A 236 -15.95 19.81 13.70
C LEU A 236 -15.86 21.08 12.84
N GLU A 237 -16.78 21.25 11.88
CA GLU A 237 -16.80 22.42 10.99
C GLU A 237 -17.13 23.73 11.71
N ARG A 238 -17.83 23.66 12.85
CA ARG A 238 -18.19 24.84 13.66
C ARG A 238 -17.05 25.34 14.52
N GLU A 239 -15.94 24.62 14.58
CA GLU A 239 -14.79 25.06 15.34
C GLU A 239 -13.99 26.12 14.58
N PRO A 240 -13.90 27.36 15.11
CA PRO A 240 -13.26 28.48 14.42
C PRO A 240 -11.75 28.29 14.19
N ASN A 241 -11.16 27.23 14.75
CA ASN A 241 -9.72 26.93 14.74
C ASN A 241 -9.36 25.66 13.94
N TRP A 242 -10.30 25.04 13.21
CA TRP A 242 -10.02 23.85 12.39
C TRP A 242 -9.30 24.26 11.09
N HIS A 243 -8.04 24.67 11.20
CA HIS A 243 -7.25 25.16 10.06
C HIS A 243 -7.00 24.11 8.97
N ILE A 244 -7.14 22.83 9.30
CA ILE A 244 -7.00 21.73 8.35
C ILE A 244 -8.30 21.43 7.59
N HIS A 245 -9.40 22.13 7.89
CA HIS A 245 -10.70 21.98 7.21
C HIS A 245 -10.58 21.91 5.69
N PRO A 246 -9.87 22.84 5.01
CA PRO A 246 -9.83 22.84 3.55
C PRO A 246 -9.15 21.59 2.97
N TRP A 247 -8.28 20.95 3.74
CA TRP A 247 -7.56 19.74 3.35
C TRP A 247 -8.38 18.48 3.64
N THR A 248 -9.19 18.46 4.71
CA THR A 248 -9.91 17.27 5.17
C THR A 248 -11.35 17.21 4.65
N SER A 249 -12.03 18.35 4.53
CA SER A 249 -13.47 18.43 4.17
C SER A 249 -13.82 17.68 2.87
N PRO A 250 -13.06 17.80 1.77
CA PRO A 250 -13.38 17.08 0.53
C PRO A 250 -13.37 15.56 0.66
N LEU A 251 -12.62 15.01 1.62
CA LEU A 251 -12.52 13.59 1.89
C LEU A 251 -13.54 13.13 2.94
N LEU A 252 -13.89 13.99 3.91
CA LEU A 252 -14.90 13.66 4.93
C LEU A 252 -16.33 13.65 4.38
N THR A 253 -16.59 14.42 3.32
CA THR A 253 -17.87 14.49 2.60
C THR A 253 -18.09 13.33 1.61
N LEU A 254 -17.27 12.29 1.68
CA LEU A 254 -17.42 11.12 0.81
C LEU A 254 -18.64 10.29 1.23
N PRO A 255 -19.59 9.98 0.33
CA PRO A 255 -20.84 9.31 0.69
C PRO A 255 -20.66 7.87 1.17
N SER A 256 -19.58 7.21 0.76
CA SER A 256 -19.27 5.84 1.14
C SER A 256 -18.50 5.74 2.46
N LEU A 257 -17.96 6.86 2.95
CA LEU A 257 -17.09 6.89 4.12
C LEU A 257 -17.92 6.61 5.37
N ARG A 258 -17.47 5.65 6.18
CA ARG A 258 -18.10 5.30 7.46
C ARG A 258 -17.28 5.82 8.62
N THR A 259 -15.96 5.68 8.51
CA THR A 259 -15.00 6.04 9.54
C THR A 259 -13.84 6.80 8.93
N ALA A 260 -13.52 7.95 9.50
CA ALA A 260 -12.27 8.64 9.23
C ALA A 260 -11.50 8.83 10.54
N THR A 261 -10.21 8.55 10.51
CA THR A 261 -9.29 8.89 11.59
C THR A 261 -8.34 9.94 11.06
N ILE A 262 -8.39 11.13 11.64
CA ILE A 262 -7.49 12.23 11.31
C ILE A 262 -6.52 12.35 12.47
N THR A 263 -5.25 12.06 12.19
CA THR A 263 -4.15 12.23 13.13
C THR A 263 -3.42 13.51 12.78
N VAL A 264 -3.37 14.44 13.71
CA VAL A 264 -2.67 15.71 13.56
C VAL A 264 -1.45 15.67 14.44
N TRP A 265 -0.30 15.96 13.85
CA TRP A 265 0.95 16.11 14.60
C TRP A 265 1.28 17.59 14.75
N ASP A 266 1.32 18.02 16.00
CA ASP A 266 1.86 19.31 16.39
C ASP A 266 3.21 19.09 17.08
N PHE A 267 4.18 19.96 16.82
CA PHE A 267 5.55 19.78 17.28
C PHE A 267 5.88 20.83 18.32
N GLN A 268 6.28 20.40 19.51
CA GLN A 268 6.70 21.32 20.56
C GLN A 268 8.09 21.84 20.23
N ILE A 269 8.18 23.04 19.65
CA ILE A 269 9.47 23.72 19.50
C ILE A 269 9.88 24.26 20.87
N GLY A 270 10.60 23.44 21.63
CA GLY A 270 11.29 23.84 22.86
C GLY A 270 12.55 24.63 22.53
N GLY A 271 12.41 25.84 21.99
CA GLY A 271 13.52 26.76 21.72
C GLY A 271 13.44 27.99 22.61
N LYS A 272 14.56 28.38 23.22
CA LYS A 272 14.71 29.73 23.80
C LYS A 272 14.45 30.76 22.69
N GLU A 273 13.82 31.89 23.03
CA GLU A 273 13.58 33.02 22.12
C GLU A 273 14.82 33.28 21.24
N GLY A 274 14.65 33.13 19.92
CA GLY A 274 15.68 33.48 18.92
C GLY A 274 16.23 32.32 18.08
N GLU A 275 16.09 31.05 18.48
CA GLU A 275 16.47 29.92 17.62
C GLU A 275 15.31 29.53 16.69
N LYS A 276 15.44 29.83 15.39
CA LYS A 276 14.58 29.26 14.33
C LYS A 276 14.85 27.74 14.20
N ARG A 277 14.47 26.95 15.19
CA ARG A 277 14.35 25.49 15.02
C ARG A 277 13.04 25.22 14.29
N GLY A 278 13.06 25.42 12.98
CA GLY A 278 12.04 24.87 12.10
C GLY A 278 12.03 23.35 12.26
N PHE A 279 10.84 22.78 12.39
CA PHE A 279 10.67 21.34 12.37
C PHE A 279 11.05 20.79 10.99
N ASP A 280 11.84 19.73 10.95
CA ASP A 280 12.29 19.13 9.70
C ASP A 280 11.17 18.23 9.13
N SER A 281 10.58 18.64 8.00
CA SER A 281 9.57 17.85 7.29
C SER A 281 10.03 16.39 7.07
N TRP A 282 11.33 16.20 6.85
CA TRP A 282 11.94 14.87 6.74
C TRP A 282 11.66 13.97 7.95
N LEU A 283 11.66 14.53 9.17
CA LEU A 283 11.41 13.78 10.39
C LEU A 283 9.94 13.35 10.48
N ALA A 284 8.98 14.20 10.08
CA ALA A 284 7.58 13.81 10.00
C ALA A 284 7.36 12.74 8.93
N GLU A 285 7.98 12.88 7.75
CA GLU A 285 7.91 11.83 6.73
C GLU A 285 8.42 10.49 7.29
N ARG A 286 9.49 10.51 8.07
CA ARG A 286 10.02 9.32 8.74
C ARG A 286 9.04 8.77 9.78
N MET A 287 8.37 9.61 10.56
CA MET A 287 7.36 9.17 11.53
C MET A 287 6.11 8.55 10.87
N VAL A 288 5.77 8.97 9.64
CA VAL A 288 4.69 8.32 8.88
C VAL A 288 5.04 6.87 8.55
N VAL A 289 6.32 6.61 8.24
CA VAL A 289 6.80 5.30 7.81
C VAL A 289 7.21 4.41 9.00
N ASP A 290 7.78 5.00 10.04
CA ASP A 290 8.35 4.29 11.18
C ASP A 290 7.60 4.61 12.48
N GLU A 291 6.72 3.69 12.87
CA GLU A 291 5.94 3.75 14.10
C GLU A 291 6.82 3.79 15.36
N VAL A 292 8.00 3.15 15.34
CA VAL A 292 8.90 3.16 16.50
C VAL A 292 9.49 4.55 16.71
N THR A 293 9.88 5.22 15.62
CA THR A 293 10.33 6.61 15.68
C THR A 293 9.20 7.51 16.15
N ARG A 294 7.98 7.35 15.63
CA ARG A 294 6.79 8.11 16.07
C ARG A 294 6.56 7.94 17.58
N ASP A 295 6.45 6.70 18.06
CA ASP A 295 6.12 6.40 19.45
C ASP A 295 7.17 6.94 20.42
N ARG A 296 8.45 6.91 20.00
CA ARG A 296 9.54 7.53 20.74
C ARG A 296 9.37 9.05 20.82
N MET A 297 9.08 9.71 19.70
CA MET A 297 8.91 11.17 19.63
C MET A 297 7.71 11.67 20.46
N VAL A 298 6.60 10.93 20.44
CA VAL A 298 5.43 11.21 21.27
C VAL A 298 5.76 11.01 22.76
N ARG A 299 6.46 9.91 23.11
CA ARG A 299 6.85 9.62 24.49
C ARG A 299 7.83 10.66 25.06
N GLU A 300 8.73 11.18 24.23
CA GLU A 300 9.69 12.23 24.61
C GLU A 300 9.04 13.63 24.66
N GLY A 301 7.74 13.75 24.33
CA GLY A 301 7.00 15.02 24.35
C GLY A 301 7.37 15.99 23.22
N LEU A 302 8.15 15.53 22.24
CA LEU A 302 8.57 16.33 21.09
C LEU A 302 7.41 16.53 20.10
N VAL A 303 6.45 15.60 20.11
CA VAL A 303 5.27 15.57 19.26
C VAL A 303 4.03 15.44 20.12
N VAL A 304 3.09 16.36 19.93
CA VAL A 304 1.73 16.24 20.43
C VAL A 304 0.89 15.63 19.31
N GLU A 305 0.33 14.46 19.60
CA GLU A 305 -0.57 13.78 18.69
C GLU A 305 -2.02 14.08 19.08
N GLY A 306 -2.76 14.70 18.16
CA GLY A 306 -4.21 14.82 18.25
C GLY A 306 -4.86 13.82 17.33
N VAL A 307 -5.75 12.98 17.88
CA VAL A 307 -6.53 12.03 17.09
C VAL A 307 -7.98 12.45 17.09
N VAL A 308 -8.52 12.71 15.90
CA VAL A 308 -9.93 13.00 15.68
C VAL A 308 -10.55 11.84 14.92
N LYS A 309 -11.53 11.17 15.53
CA LYS A 309 -12.34 10.15 14.86
C LYS A 309 -13.63 10.78 14.40
N VAL A 310 -13.89 10.73 13.11
CA VAL A 310 -15.06 11.30 12.46
C VAL A 310 -15.91 10.17 11.88
N ARG A 311 -17.22 10.24 12.12
CA ARG A 311 -18.19 9.34 11.48
C ARG A 311 -18.68 9.99 10.19
N GLY A 312 -18.70 9.23 9.10
CA GLY A 312 -19.17 9.78 7.82
C GLY A 312 -20.69 10.03 7.84
N GLU A 313 -21.14 10.98 7.01
CA GLU A 313 -22.52 11.49 7.00
C GLU A 313 -23.61 10.43 6.68
N GLY A 314 -23.22 9.26 6.19
CA GLY A 314 -24.16 8.21 5.74
C GLY A 314 -24.64 7.22 6.80
N TYR A 315 -24.23 7.32 8.08
CA TYR A 315 -24.55 6.32 9.13
C TYR A 315 -24.73 6.90 10.53
#